data_AF-A0A8I1LLG0-F1
#
_entry.id   AF-A0A8I1LLG0-F1
#
_cell.length_a   1.000
_cell.length_b   1.000
_cell.length_c   1.000
_cell.angle_alpha   90.00
_cell.angle_beta   90.00
_cell.angle_gamma   90.00
#
_symmetry.space_group_name_H-M   'P 1'
#
loop_
_entity.id
_entity.type
_entity.pdbx_description
1 polymer ?
#
loop_
_entity_poly.entity_id
_entity_poly.type
_entity_poly.pdbx_seq_one_letter_code
_entity_poly.pdbx_strand_id
1 'polypeptide(L)' 'MTKLHALQAARKLGVIEEGAHADILLFDGNPLDDISIIFDFEDNMDLIVKAGVIYRNEVN' A
#
# COMPACT_ATOMS: atom_id res chain seq x y z
N MET A 1 -21.86 -16.99 26.90
CA MET A 1 -21.57 -17.01 25.46
C MET A 1 -20.92 -15.68 25.11
N THR A 2 -19.59 -15.70 24.98
CA THR A 2 -18.75 -14.53 24.78
C THR A 2 -19.23 -13.72 23.58
N LYS A 3 -19.44 -12.42 23.81
CA LYS A 3 -19.73 -11.44 22.78
C LYS A 3 -18.55 -11.50 21.79
N LEU A 4 -18.79 -12.06 20.62
CA LEU A 4 -17.84 -12.00 19.51
C LEU A 4 -17.72 -10.52 19.16
N HIS A 5 -16.70 -9.88 19.70
CA HIS A 5 -16.32 -8.54 19.30
C HIS A 5 -15.91 -8.63 17.83
N ALA A 6 -16.84 -8.29 16.93
CA ALA A 6 -16.48 -7.88 15.59
C ALA A 6 -15.65 -6.59 15.73
N LEU A 7 -14.37 -6.74 16.05
CA LEU A 7 -13.40 -5.65 16.12
C LEU A 7 -12.63 -5.59 14.81
N GLN A 8 -13.35 -5.58 13.69
CA GLN A 8 -12.82 -4.91 12.50
C GLN A 8 -13.30 -3.48 12.60
N ALA A 9 -12.70 -2.71 13.52
CA ALA A 9 -12.70 -1.27 13.34
C ALA A 9 -12.17 -1.03 11.92
N ALA A 10 -12.96 -0.38 11.07
CA ALA A 10 -12.55 -0.09 9.71
C ALA A 10 -11.20 0.63 9.77
N ARG A 11 -10.13 -0.08 9.38
CA ARG A 11 -8.81 0.53 9.30
C ARG A 11 -8.82 1.44 8.08
N LYS A 12 -8.24 2.62 8.22
CA LYS A 12 -8.20 3.59 7.14
C LYS A 12 -7.35 3.05 5.98
N LEU A 13 -7.77 3.38 4.76
CA LEU A 13 -7.11 3.07 3.50
C LEU A 13 -6.69 4.37 2.82
N GLY A 14 -5.62 4.31 2.02
CA GLY A 14 -5.13 5.48 1.27
C GLY A 14 -4.39 6.53 2.10
N VAL A 15 -4.00 6.20 3.33
CA VAL A 15 -3.20 7.07 4.21
C VAL A 15 -2.10 6.26 4.89
N ILE A 16 -0.91 6.85 5.00
CA ILE A 16 0.22 6.28 5.74
C ILE A 16 0.20 6.86 7.16
N GLU A 17 -0.43 6.14 8.08
CA GLU A 17 -0.51 6.49 9.50
C GLU A 17 -0.57 5.23 10.38
N GLU A 18 -0.26 5.38 11.67
CA GLU A 18 -0.35 4.28 12.63
C GLU A 18 -1.80 3.74 12.72
N GLY A 19 -1.95 2.42 12.65
CA GLY A 19 -3.25 1.75 12.70
C GLY A 19 -4.01 1.68 11.37
N ALA A 20 -3.50 2.31 10.30
CA ALA A 20 -4.01 2.13 8.94
C ALA A 20 -3.67 0.73 8.37
N HIS A 21 -4.29 0.40 7.24
CA HIS A 21 -3.91 -0.78 6.48
C HIS A 21 -2.50 -0.61 5.89
N ALA A 22 -1.69 -1.65 6.02
CA ALA A 22 -0.34 -1.72 5.45
C ALA A 22 -0.39 -2.09 3.95
N ASP A 23 -1.02 -1.22 3.17
CA ASP A 23 -1.01 -1.26 1.71
C ASP A 23 -0.08 -0.15 1.22
N ILE A 24 1.04 -0.53 0.60
CA ILE A 24 2.12 0.38 0.22
C ILE A 24 2.51 0.10 -1.22
N LEU A 25 2.64 1.18 -2.00
CA LEU A 25 3.24 1.17 -3.33
C LEU A 25 4.49 2.06 -3.27
N LEU A 26 5.59 1.58 -3.82
CA LEU A 26 6.79 2.39 -4.05
C LEU A 26 6.94 2.58 -5.55
N PHE A 27 7.09 3.84 -5.96
CA PHE A 27 7.35 4.21 -7.34
C PHE A 27 8.73 4.85 -7.46
N ASP A 28 9.38 4.66 -8.60
CA ASP A 28 10.52 5.48 -9.00
C ASP A 28 10.01 6.80 -9.60
N GLY A 29 10.32 7.90 -8.92
CA GLY A 29 9.81 9.24 -9.23
C GLY A 29 8.60 9.68 -8.39
N ASN A 30 8.05 10.85 -8.75
CA ASN A 30 6.96 11.49 -8.00
C ASN A 30 5.69 11.63 -8.86
N PRO A 31 4.62 10.85 -8.55
CA PRO A 31 3.36 10.91 -9.30
C PRO A 31 2.62 12.26 -9.22
N LEU A 32 2.97 13.13 -8.26
CA LEU A 32 2.41 14.48 -8.18
C LEU A 32 3.02 15.42 -9.23
N ASP A 33 4.24 15.14 -9.68
CA ASP A 33 4.91 15.91 -10.72
C ASP A 33 4.59 15.35 -12.11
N ASP A 34 4.54 14.01 -12.23
CA ASP A 34 4.12 13.32 -13.45
C ASP A 34 3.24 12.10 -13.16
N ILE A 35 1.96 12.19 -13.50
CA ILE A 35 1.00 11.10 -13.30
C ILE A 35 1.28 9.88 -14.20
N SER A 36 2.06 10.04 -15.26
CA SER A 36 2.34 8.98 -16.23
C SER A 36 3.06 7.78 -15.61
N ILE A 37 3.85 8.04 -14.56
CA ILE A 37 4.58 7.07 -13.73
C ILE A 37 3.67 5.93 -13.22
N ILE A 38 2.39 6.23 -12.91
CA ILE A 38 1.46 5.23 -12.39
C ILE A 38 1.03 4.23 -13.47
N PHE A 39 1.01 4.64 -14.74
CA PHE A 39 0.54 3.78 -15.83
C PHE A 39 1.61 2.77 -16.28
N ASP A 40 2.88 3.10 -16.09
CA ASP A 40 4.01 2.23 -16.43
C ASP A 40 4.51 1.51 -15.18
N PHE A 41 3.75 0.47 -14.83
CA PHE A 41 3.96 -0.35 -13.64
C PHE A 41 5.22 -1.21 -13.71
N GLU A 42 5.61 -1.66 -14.90
CA GLU A 42 6.73 -2.57 -15.06
C GLU A 42 8.04 -1.85 -14.72
N ASP A 43 8.23 -0.66 -15.25
CA ASP A 43 9.49 0.07 -15.12
C ASP A 43 9.54 1.00 -13.89
N ASN A 44 8.41 1.48 -13.38
CA ASN A 44 8.41 2.50 -12.33
C ASN A 44 7.87 2.05 -10.97
N MET A 45 7.65 0.75 -10.73
CA MET A 45 7.01 0.31 -9.47
C MET A 45 7.75 -0.83 -8.74
N ASP A 46 8.69 -0.45 -7.88
CA ASP A 46 9.66 -1.35 -7.24
C ASP A 46 9.08 -2.24 -6.13
N LEU A 47 8.06 -1.78 -5.40
CA LEU A 47 7.54 -2.47 -4.21
C LEU A 47 6.02 -2.44 -4.16
N ILE A 48 5.44 -3.61 -3.86
CA ILE A 48 4.02 -3.76 -3.53
C ILE A 48 3.90 -4.48 -2.21
N VAL A 49 3.30 -3.80 -1.23
CA VAL A 49 2.85 -4.41 0.01
C VAL A 49 1.34 -4.35 0.05
N LYS A 50 0.70 -5.47 0.35
CA LYS A 50 -0.75 -5.54 0.56
C LYS A 50 -1.03 -6.33 1.83
N ALA A 51 -1.81 -5.75 2.72
CA ALA A 51 -2.10 -6.28 4.05
C ALA A 51 -0.84 -6.70 4.82
N GLY A 52 0.27 -5.96 4.64
CA GLY A 52 1.57 -6.26 5.25
C GLY A 52 2.35 -7.40 4.60
N VAL A 53 1.84 -8.01 3.53
CA VAL A 53 2.55 -9.04 2.75
C VAL A 53 3.19 -8.39 1.53
N ILE A 54 4.46 -8.70 1.28
CA ILE A 54 5.19 -8.25 0.09
C ILE A 54 4.76 -9.11 -1.11
N TYR A 55 4.27 -8.46 -2.18
CA TYR A 55 3.85 -9.11 -3.43
C TYR A 55 4.85 -8.91 -4.57
N ARG A 56 5.56 -7.78 -4.59
CA ARG A 56 6.67 -7.48 -5.51
C ARG A 56 7.75 -6.76 -4.72
N ASN A 57 9.02 -7.08 -4.98
CA ASN A 57 10.16 -6.37 -4.42
C ASN A 57 11.35 -6.44 -5.38
N GLU A 58 11.65 -5.31 -6.01
CA GLU A 58 12.80 -5.09 -6.90
C GLU A 58 13.70 -3.97 -6.36
N VAL A 59 13.56 -3.63 -5.07
CA VAL A 59 14.40 -2.66 -4.39
C VAL A 59 15.83 -3.22 -4.26
N ASN A 60 16.80 -2.50 -4.83
CA ASN A 60 18.21 -2.86 -4.83
C ASN A 60 18.98 -2.30 -3.62
#